data_AF-A0A1J5EG90-F1
#
_entry.id   AF-A0A1J5EG90-F1
#
_cell.length_a   1.000
_cell.length_b   1.000
_cell.length_c   1.000
_cell.angle_alpha   90.00
_cell.angle_beta   90.00
_cell.angle_gamma   90.00
#
_symmetry.space_group_name_H-M   'P 1'
#
loop_
_entity.id
_entity.type
_entity.pdbx_description
1 polymer ?
#
loop_
_entity_poly.entity_id
_entity_poly.type
_entity_poly.pdbx_seq_one_letter_code
_entity_poly.pdbx_strand_id
1 'polypeptide(L)'
;MPIQAPNSVETLNQVLSTTKIRRLEAASLTLGVIDSAPAESRPLLLRASVERHQGIFVEQSKTAEPDDLVFPEDVFKEYKAKYSRVVDAMLQMVLQDNPPENEFYERLWQIPNNSLFAVDDRARVFALFWILIDNNLPYFQIENDGLLIADDEIDEVDEKVALDVAKIRKILRHRGFNHVTEQADLLLRVIEKHETRERVVLLAHLIALLQASSLFRMS
;
A
#
# COMPACT_ATOMS: atom_id res chain seq x y z
N MET A 1 13.06 8.84 -30.62
CA MET A 1 13.98 9.75 -29.91
C MET A 1 13.69 9.61 -28.42
N PRO A 2 14.68 9.48 -27.54
CA PRO A 2 14.44 9.27 -26.13
C PRO A 2 13.86 10.55 -25.52
N ILE A 3 12.73 10.43 -24.84
CA ILE A 3 12.00 11.54 -24.22
C ILE A 3 12.81 12.02 -23.02
N GLN A 4 13.19 13.29 -23.01
CA GLN A 4 13.87 13.93 -21.88
C GLN A 4 12.89 14.07 -20.70
N ALA A 5 12.86 13.06 -19.82
CA ALA A 5 12.21 13.08 -18.50
C ALA A 5 13.09 13.46 -17.27
N PRO A 6 14.41 13.81 -17.35
CA PRO A 6 15.21 13.95 -16.14
C PRO A 6 14.85 15.20 -15.31
N ASN A 7 14.46 16.32 -15.93
CA ASN A 7 14.27 17.58 -15.21
C ASN A 7 13.05 17.60 -14.26
N SER A 8 11.95 16.94 -14.61
CA SER A 8 10.72 16.97 -13.78
C SER A 8 10.84 16.07 -12.56
N VAL A 9 11.48 14.90 -12.70
CA VAL A 9 11.77 13.99 -11.58
C VAL A 9 12.80 14.62 -10.65
N GLU A 10 13.82 15.28 -11.18
CA GLU A 10 14.82 15.99 -10.38
C GLU A 10 14.22 17.19 -9.62
N THR A 11 13.30 17.93 -10.26
CA THR A 11 12.53 19.02 -9.61
C THR A 11 11.66 18.47 -8.48
N LEU A 12 10.91 17.39 -8.73
CA LEU A 12 10.12 16.69 -7.70
C LEU A 12 11.03 16.20 -6.57
N ASN A 13 12.23 15.74 -6.91
CA ASN A 13 13.19 15.24 -5.94
C ASN A 13 13.82 16.34 -5.08
N GLN A 14 14.04 17.53 -5.64
CA GLN A 14 14.55 18.70 -4.95
C GLN A 14 13.48 19.33 -4.04
N VAL A 15 12.23 19.34 -4.49
CA VAL A 15 11.10 19.82 -3.69
C VAL A 15 10.90 18.91 -2.49
N LEU A 16 10.80 17.60 -2.69
CA LEU A 16 10.54 16.63 -1.62
C LEU A 16 11.76 16.31 -0.72
N SER A 17 12.95 16.91 -0.94
CA SER A 17 14.17 16.65 -0.12
C SER A 17 14.40 17.72 0.94
N THR A 18 13.63 18.81 0.90
CA THR A 18 13.74 19.88 1.89
C THR A 18 12.96 19.55 3.16
N THR A 19 13.65 19.69 4.28
CA THR A 19 13.27 19.34 5.64
C THR A 19 11.84 19.79 6.00
N LYS A 20 11.04 18.86 6.54
CA LYS A 20 9.73 19.09 7.19
C LYS A 20 8.59 19.63 6.30
N ILE A 21 8.57 19.32 5.01
CA ILE A 21 7.34 19.51 4.21
C ILE A 21 6.24 18.62 4.77
N ARG A 22 5.10 19.22 5.13
CA ARG A 22 3.96 18.53 5.72
C ARG A 22 3.22 17.76 4.64
N ARG A 23 2.58 16.64 5.01
CA ARG A 23 2.03 15.68 4.05
C ARG A 23 1.07 16.29 3.01
N LEU A 24 0.26 17.27 3.42
CA LEU A 24 -0.68 17.99 2.54
C LEU A 24 0.01 19.00 1.61
N GLU A 25 1.06 19.67 2.08
CA GLU A 25 1.86 20.54 1.22
C GLU A 25 2.60 19.74 0.16
N ALA A 26 3.14 18.59 0.55
CA ALA A 26 3.75 17.67 -0.39
C ALA A 26 2.75 17.23 -1.46
N ALA A 27 1.52 16.86 -1.06
CA ALA A 27 0.46 16.55 -2.01
C ALA A 27 0.14 17.75 -2.93
N SER A 28 0.06 18.96 -2.40
CA SER A 28 -0.19 20.16 -3.21
C SER A 28 0.91 20.43 -4.23
N LEU A 29 2.18 20.29 -3.84
CA LEU A 29 3.34 20.47 -4.72
C LEU A 29 3.38 19.35 -5.77
N THR A 30 3.15 18.11 -5.36
CA THR A 30 3.04 16.96 -6.25
C THR A 30 1.93 17.16 -7.29
N LEU A 31 0.75 17.65 -6.87
CA LEU A 31 -0.34 17.96 -7.79
C LEU A 31 0.09 18.98 -8.84
N GLY A 32 0.72 20.09 -8.41
CA GLY A 32 1.19 21.14 -9.31
C GLY A 32 2.26 20.67 -10.30
N VAL A 33 3.20 19.83 -9.86
CA VAL A 33 4.24 19.27 -10.74
C VAL A 33 3.63 18.32 -11.78
N ILE A 34 2.72 17.44 -11.36
CA ILE A 34 2.08 16.49 -12.28
C ILE A 34 1.13 17.19 -13.26
N ASP A 35 0.35 18.18 -12.80
CA ASP A 35 -0.55 18.96 -13.67
C ASP A 35 0.21 19.68 -14.79
N SER A 36 1.38 20.24 -14.44
CA SER A 36 2.25 20.97 -15.37
C SER A 36 3.03 20.08 -16.34
N ALA A 37 3.03 18.76 -16.12
CA ALA A 37 3.75 17.80 -16.95
C ALA A 37 2.91 17.34 -18.17
N PRO A 38 3.56 16.91 -19.27
CA PRO A 38 2.88 16.25 -20.38
C PRO A 38 2.07 15.05 -19.90
N ALA A 39 0.89 14.83 -20.49
CA ALA A 39 -0.05 13.79 -20.05
C ALA A 39 0.61 12.40 -19.95
N GLU A 40 1.47 12.06 -20.91
CA GLU A 40 2.22 10.79 -20.97
C GLU A 40 3.20 10.59 -19.81
N SER A 41 3.67 11.68 -19.18
CA SER A 41 4.63 11.62 -18.07
C SER A 41 3.97 11.58 -16.69
N ARG A 42 2.67 11.89 -16.60
CA ARG A 42 1.94 11.99 -15.33
C ARG A 42 1.89 10.69 -14.53
N PRO A 43 1.63 9.51 -15.13
CA PRO A 43 1.62 8.24 -14.40
C PRO A 43 2.97 7.93 -13.76
N LEU A 44 4.06 8.19 -14.50
CA LEU A 44 5.42 7.97 -14.03
C LEU A 44 5.79 8.92 -12.88
N LEU A 45 5.37 10.19 -12.96
CA LEU A 45 5.58 11.15 -11.88
C LEU A 45 4.75 10.80 -10.62
N LEU A 46 3.52 10.30 -10.79
CA LEU A 46 2.69 9.85 -9.69
C LEU A 46 3.31 8.63 -8.99
N ARG A 47 3.79 7.64 -9.76
CA ARG A 47 4.53 6.49 -9.24
C ARG A 47 5.75 6.93 -8.42
N ALA A 48 6.61 7.77 -8.99
CA ALA A 48 7.80 8.28 -8.31
C ALA A 48 7.45 9.02 -7.01
N SER A 49 6.33 9.75 -7.00
CA SER A 49 5.83 10.43 -5.80
C SER A 49 5.44 9.43 -4.72
N VAL A 50 4.64 8.42 -5.07
CA VAL A 50 4.18 7.35 -4.17
C VAL A 50 5.36 6.59 -3.55
N GLU A 51 6.31 6.13 -4.38
CA GLU A 51 7.48 5.36 -3.93
C GLU A 51 8.32 6.17 -2.93
N ARG A 52 8.48 7.47 -3.16
CA ARG A 52 9.20 8.36 -2.26
C ARG A 52 8.42 8.65 -0.97
N HIS A 53 7.10 8.75 -1.06
CA HIS A 53 6.23 9.00 0.06
C HIS A 53 6.21 7.85 1.08
N GLN A 54 6.37 6.60 0.64
CA GLN A 54 6.55 5.48 1.57
C GLN A 54 7.77 5.63 2.48
N GLY A 55 8.88 6.20 2.00
CA GLY A 55 10.06 6.48 2.84
C GLY A 55 9.84 7.58 3.89
N ILE A 56 8.89 8.50 3.65
CA ILE A 56 8.61 9.67 4.52
C ILE A 56 7.46 9.38 5.50
N PHE A 57 6.54 8.47 5.16
CA PHE A 57 5.31 8.23 5.92
C PHE A 57 5.34 7.06 6.90
N VAL A 58 6.40 6.23 6.88
CA VAL A 58 6.58 5.09 7.79
C VAL A 58 6.75 5.51 9.26
N GLU A 59 7.16 6.75 9.56
CA GLU A 59 7.45 7.15 10.96
C GLU A 59 6.29 7.78 11.73
N GLN A 60 5.13 8.10 11.14
CA GLN A 60 4.02 8.69 11.91
C GLN A 60 2.65 8.17 11.45
N SER A 61 1.95 7.52 12.38
CA SER A 61 0.55 7.10 12.24
C SER A 61 -0.38 8.30 11.96
N LYS A 62 -1.66 8.04 11.69
CA LYS A 62 -2.76 8.96 11.33
C LYS A 62 -3.06 10.11 12.34
N THR A 63 -2.09 10.64 13.07
CA THR A 63 -2.24 11.54 14.22
C THR A 63 -1.48 12.86 14.10
N ALA A 64 -0.94 13.23 12.93
CA ALA A 64 -0.32 14.55 12.77
C ALA A 64 -1.39 15.63 12.68
N GLU A 65 -1.56 16.42 13.74
CA GLU A 65 -2.40 17.63 13.75
C GLU A 65 -1.79 18.72 12.84
N PRO A 66 -2.60 19.38 11.99
CA PRO A 66 -2.11 20.35 11.01
C PRO A 66 -2.02 21.75 11.61
N ASP A 67 -0.90 22.08 12.26
CA ASP A 67 -0.69 23.43 12.82
C ASP A 67 0.09 24.33 11.86
N ASP A 68 -0.61 24.83 10.84
CA ASP A 68 -0.20 25.66 9.70
C ASP A 68 -0.09 24.91 8.36
N LEU A 69 -0.83 25.39 7.35
CA LEU A 69 -0.77 25.18 5.88
C LEU A 69 -2.03 24.62 5.21
N VAL A 70 -2.58 25.40 4.26
CA VAL A 70 -3.63 25.12 3.22
C VAL A 70 -4.99 24.61 3.72
N PHE A 71 -5.00 23.84 4.81
CA PHE A 71 -6.15 23.23 5.45
C PHE A 71 -6.08 23.47 6.96
N PRO A 72 -6.84 24.42 7.50
CA PRO A 72 -7.16 24.43 8.93
C PRO A 72 -7.74 23.07 9.34
N GLU A 73 -7.52 22.65 10.59
CA GLU A 73 -7.95 21.33 11.09
C GLU A 73 -9.44 21.05 10.82
N ASP A 74 -10.30 22.04 11.00
CA ASP A 74 -11.74 21.92 10.75
C ASP A 74 -12.05 21.65 9.27
N VAL A 75 -11.33 22.29 8.36
CA VAL A 75 -11.46 22.07 6.92
C VAL A 75 -10.95 20.68 6.56
N PHE A 76 -9.87 20.21 7.18
CA PHE A 76 -9.40 18.84 6.99
C PHE A 76 -10.42 17.81 7.46
N LYS A 77 -11.04 18.00 8.63
CA LYS A 77 -12.11 17.15 9.16
C LYS A 77 -13.31 17.11 8.23
N GLU A 78 -13.71 18.27 7.69
CA GLU A 78 -14.80 18.37 6.71
C GLU A 78 -14.49 17.56 5.45
N TYR A 79 -13.31 17.75 4.86
CA TYR A 79 -12.93 17.08 3.61
C TYR A 79 -12.74 15.58 3.83
N LYS A 80 -12.19 15.19 4.98
CA LYS A 80 -12.14 13.78 5.38
C LYS A 80 -13.53 13.19 5.47
N ALA A 81 -14.48 13.83 6.16
CA ALA A 81 -15.85 13.33 6.27
C ALA A 81 -16.54 13.24 4.90
N LYS A 82 -16.29 14.20 4.02
CA LYS A 82 -16.94 14.32 2.71
C LYS A 82 -16.37 13.41 1.63
N TYR A 83 -15.05 13.27 1.57
CA TYR A 83 -14.35 12.72 0.40
C TYR A 83 -13.61 11.42 0.67
N SER A 84 -13.16 11.12 1.90
CA SER A 84 -12.31 9.94 2.17
C SER A 84 -12.90 8.64 1.63
N ARG A 85 -14.16 8.34 1.98
CA ARG A 85 -14.85 7.11 1.53
C ARG A 85 -15.00 7.01 0.02
N VAL A 86 -15.11 8.15 -0.67
CA VAL A 86 -15.22 8.18 -2.14
C VAL A 86 -13.87 7.89 -2.77
N VAL A 87 -12.80 8.51 -2.25
CA VAL A 87 -11.42 8.22 -2.69
C VAL A 87 -11.08 6.77 -2.43
N ASP A 88 -11.38 6.25 -1.24
CA ASP A 88 -11.17 4.84 -0.88
C ASP A 88 -11.89 3.91 -1.87
N ALA A 89 -13.18 4.17 -2.16
CA ALA A 89 -13.94 3.36 -3.09
C ALA A 89 -13.35 3.38 -4.51
N MET A 90 -12.97 4.56 -5.02
CA MET A 90 -12.36 4.68 -6.34
C MET A 90 -11.00 3.95 -6.40
N LEU A 91 -10.18 4.08 -5.36
CA LEU A 91 -8.89 3.39 -5.28
C LEU A 91 -9.10 1.87 -5.24
N GLN A 92 -10.04 1.38 -4.44
CA GLN A 92 -10.35 -0.04 -4.35
C GLN A 92 -10.84 -0.61 -5.69
N MET A 93 -11.61 0.14 -6.48
CA MET A 93 -12.01 -0.28 -7.83
C MET A 93 -10.79 -0.48 -8.75
N VAL A 94 -9.83 0.45 -8.73
CA VAL A 94 -8.61 0.32 -9.56
C VAL A 94 -7.73 -0.84 -9.07
N LEU A 95 -7.62 -1.05 -7.76
CA LEU A 95 -6.86 -2.16 -7.17
C LEU A 95 -7.46 -3.53 -7.51
N GLN A 96 -8.79 -3.67 -7.46
CA GLN A 96 -9.49 -4.93 -7.74
C GLN A 96 -9.34 -5.40 -9.19
N ASP A 97 -9.22 -4.45 -10.13
CA ASP A 97 -9.02 -4.77 -11.55
C ASP A 97 -7.64 -5.37 -11.85
N ASN A 98 -6.68 -5.26 -10.91
CA ASN A 98 -5.29 -5.72 -11.05
C ASN A 98 -4.63 -5.36 -12.40
N PRO A 99 -4.73 -4.10 -12.89
CA PRO A 99 -4.21 -3.73 -14.20
C PRO A 99 -2.67 -3.73 -14.22
N PRO A 100 -2.04 -3.71 -15.41
CA PRO A 100 -0.62 -3.44 -15.54
C PRO A 100 -0.21 -2.14 -14.84
N GLU A 101 0.99 -2.08 -14.28
CA GLU A 101 1.43 -0.95 -13.43
C GLU A 101 1.24 0.43 -14.07
N ASN A 102 1.59 0.59 -15.36
CA ASN A 102 1.43 1.88 -16.04
C ASN A 102 -0.05 2.30 -16.11
N GLU A 103 -0.93 1.36 -16.46
CA GLU A 103 -2.37 1.58 -16.52
C GLU A 103 -2.95 1.87 -15.12
N PHE A 104 -2.45 1.19 -14.08
CA PHE A 104 -2.81 1.49 -12.70
C PHE A 104 -2.56 2.96 -12.35
N TYR A 105 -1.34 3.46 -12.59
CA TYR A 105 -1.00 4.86 -12.26
C TYR A 105 -1.72 5.88 -13.16
N GLU A 106 -2.05 5.52 -14.41
CA GLU A 106 -2.94 6.32 -15.27
C GLU A 106 -4.33 6.47 -14.67
N ARG A 107 -4.94 5.36 -14.25
CA ARG A 107 -6.26 5.32 -13.61
C ARG A 107 -6.25 6.00 -12.24
N LEU A 108 -5.21 5.79 -11.44
CA LEU A 108 -5.00 6.44 -10.14
C LEU A 108 -4.98 7.97 -10.29
N TRP A 109 -4.31 8.48 -11.32
CA TRP A 109 -4.26 9.91 -11.61
C TRP A 109 -5.63 10.50 -12.00
N GLN A 110 -6.57 9.70 -12.47
CA GLN A 110 -7.92 10.20 -12.76
C GLN A 110 -8.71 10.48 -11.48
N ILE A 111 -8.35 9.91 -10.33
CA ILE A 111 -9.11 10.08 -9.09
C ILE A 111 -9.13 11.55 -8.65
N PRO A 112 -8.00 12.26 -8.46
CA PRO A 112 -8.04 13.69 -8.11
C PRO A 112 -8.65 14.58 -9.19
N ASN A 113 -8.78 14.08 -10.43
CA ASN A 113 -9.34 14.80 -11.57
C ASN A 113 -10.83 14.48 -11.82
N ASN A 114 -11.43 13.63 -10.99
CA ASN A 114 -12.85 13.35 -11.07
C ASN A 114 -13.67 14.63 -10.79
N SER A 115 -14.78 14.81 -11.50
CA SER A 115 -15.71 15.94 -11.33
C SER A 115 -16.14 16.21 -9.87
N LEU A 116 -16.16 15.17 -9.02
CA LEU A 116 -16.46 15.28 -7.59
C LEU A 116 -15.41 16.09 -6.80
N PHE A 117 -14.16 16.11 -7.26
CA PHE A 117 -13.05 16.83 -6.63
C PHE A 117 -12.60 18.04 -7.45
N ALA A 118 -12.93 18.11 -8.74
CA ALA A 118 -12.62 19.25 -9.61
C ALA A 118 -13.42 20.54 -9.28
N VAL A 119 -14.25 20.51 -8.23
CA VAL A 119 -15.06 21.65 -7.78
C VAL A 119 -14.20 22.75 -7.16
N ASP A 120 -13.11 22.36 -6.48
CA ASP A 120 -12.10 23.29 -5.95
C ASP A 120 -10.71 22.61 -5.88
N ASP A 121 -9.64 23.40 -5.98
CA ASP A 121 -8.27 22.87 -5.96
C ASP A 121 -7.92 22.16 -4.65
N ARG A 122 -8.54 22.58 -3.54
CA ARG A 122 -8.34 21.96 -2.23
C ARG A 122 -8.84 20.52 -2.21
N ALA A 123 -9.95 20.22 -2.90
CA ALA A 123 -10.53 18.89 -2.96
C ALA A 123 -9.65 17.95 -3.79
N ARG A 124 -9.06 18.46 -4.89
CA ARG A 124 -8.04 17.72 -5.67
C ARG A 124 -6.80 17.42 -4.82
N VAL A 125 -6.28 18.42 -4.10
CA VAL A 125 -5.14 18.25 -3.18
C VAL A 125 -5.45 17.24 -2.08
N PHE A 126 -6.64 17.31 -1.47
CA PHE A 126 -7.07 16.36 -0.45
C PHE A 126 -7.17 14.93 -1.03
N ALA A 127 -7.77 14.77 -2.21
CA ALA A 127 -7.89 13.46 -2.86
C ALA A 127 -6.51 12.84 -3.13
N LEU A 128 -5.57 13.64 -3.67
CA LEU A 128 -4.20 13.18 -3.89
C LEU A 128 -3.49 12.85 -2.57
N PHE A 129 -3.62 13.70 -1.54
CA PHE A 129 -3.08 13.41 -0.22
C PHE A 129 -3.59 12.09 0.33
N TRP A 130 -4.89 11.84 0.22
CA TRP A 130 -5.52 10.63 0.73
C TRP A 130 -5.05 9.37 0.00
N ILE A 131 -4.80 9.48 -1.31
CA ILE A 131 -4.15 8.43 -2.12
C ILE A 131 -2.72 8.19 -1.62
N LEU A 132 -1.91 9.24 -1.47
CA LEU A 132 -0.48 9.12 -1.13
C LEU A 132 -0.20 8.49 0.24
N ILE A 133 -1.20 8.45 1.13
CA ILE A 133 -1.10 7.81 2.45
C ILE A 133 -1.71 6.40 2.49
N ASP A 134 -2.20 5.88 1.37
CA ASP A 134 -2.80 4.54 1.32
C ASP A 134 -1.73 3.45 1.42
N ASN A 135 -2.01 2.41 2.21
CA ASN A 135 -1.05 1.34 2.50
C ASN A 135 -0.88 0.34 1.35
N ASN A 136 -1.77 0.35 0.35
CA ASN A 136 -1.67 -0.51 -0.84
C ASN A 136 -0.76 0.08 -1.93
N LEU A 137 -0.17 1.25 -1.66
CA LEU A 137 0.75 1.94 -2.56
C LEU A 137 2.17 1.91 -1.98
N PRO A 138 3.24 1.66 -2.77
CA PRO A 138 3.25 1.54 -4.22
C PRO A 138 2.57 0.26 -4.70
N TYR A 139 1.91 0.39 -5.85
CA TYR A 139 1.21 -0.71 -6.47
C TYR A 139 2.16 -1.61 -7.26
N PHE A 140 1.93 -2.90 -7.15
CA PHE A 140 2.55 -3.96 -7.94
C PHE A 140 1.44 -4.84 -8.50
N GLN A 141 1.51 -5.17 -9.78
CA GLN A 141 0.57 -6.12 -10.37
C GLN A 141 0.82 -7.50 -9.76
N ILE A 142 -0.23 -8.14 -9.25
CA ILE A 142 -0.15 -9.49 -8.71
C ILE A 142 -0.30 -10.46 -9.89
N GLU A 143 0.62 -11.42 -10.03
CA GLU A 143 0.48 -12.46 -11.04
C GLU A 143 -0.76 -13.32 -10.74
N ASN A 144 -1.59 -13.57 -11.75
CA ASN A 144 -2.90 -14.20 -11.56
C ASN A 144 -2.80 -15.70 -11.19
N ASP A 145 -1.64 -16.33 -11.42
CA ASP A 145 -1.49 -17.79 -11.30
C ASP A 145 -0.66 -18.15 -10.05
N GLY A 146 -1.34 -18.20 -8.90
CA GLY A 146 -0.81 -18.88 -7.72
C GLY A 146 -0.83 -20.40 -7.89
N LEU A 147 0.05 -21.13 -7.19
CA LEU A 147 -0.04 -22.59 -7.15
C LEU A 147 -1.34 -22.99 -6.43
N LEU A 148 -2.32 -23.45 -7.20
CA LEU A 148 -3.54 -24.06 -6.69
C LEU A 148 -3.29 -25.55 -6.47
N ILE A 149 -3.51 -26.01 -5.24
CA ILE A 149 -3.52 -27.43 -4.90
C ILE A 149 -4.99 -27.85 -4.84
N ALA A 150 -5.35 -28.91 -5.56
CA ALA A 150 -6.73 -29.39 -5.59
C ALA A 150 -7.16 -29.91 -4.21
N ASP A 151 -8.47 -29.86 -3.92
CA ASP A 151 -8.99 -30.23 -2.60
C ASP A 151 -8.70 -31.70 -2.23
N ASP A 152 -8.77 -32.61 -3.20
CA ASP A 152 -8.46 -34.04 -3.02
C ASP A 152 -6.96 -34.30 -2.78
N GLU A 153 -6.13 -33.38 -3.23
CA GLU A 153 -4.68 -33.38 -3.09
C GLU A 153 -4.20 -32.72 -1.79
N ILE A 154 -5.04 -31.91 -1.15
CA ILE A 154 -4.72 -31.21 0.09
C ILE A 154 -4.68 -32.17 1.28
N ASP A 155 -5.60 -33.12 1.37
CA ASP A 155 -5.70 -34.05 2.50
C ASP A 155 -4.39 -34.83 2.72
N GLU A 156 -3.80 -35.35 1.64
CA GLU A 156 -2.52 -36.07 1.69
C GLU A 156 -1.36 -35.19 2.17
N VAL A 157 -1.36 -33.90 1.78
CA VAL A 157 -0.31 -32.96 2.19
C VAL A 157 -0.53 -32.55 3.64
N ASP A 158 -1.76 -32.30 4.04
CA ASP A 158 -2.15 -31.93 5.40
C ASP A 158 -1.75 -33.00 6.41
N GLU A 159 -1.94 -34.27 6.08
CA GLU A 159 -1.47 -35.38 6.92
C GLU A 159 0.05 -35.35 7.09
N LYS A 160 0.81 -35.10 6.00
CA LYS A 160 2.28 -35.02 6.03
C LYS A 160 2.79 -33.85 6.86
N VAL A 161 2.09 -32.70 6.82
CA VAL A 161 2.56 -31.46 7.46
C VAL A 161 1.90 -31.16 8.82
N ALA A 162 0.96 -31.99 9.28
CA ALA A 162 0.16 -31.75 10.49
C ALA A 162 0.99 -31.40 11.74
N LEU A 163 2.09 -32.11 11.98
CA LEU A 163 2.97 -31.85 13.13
C LEU A 163 3.65 -30.48 13.01
N ASP A 164 4.00 -30.06 11.80
CA ASP A 164 4.63 -28.77 11.56
C ASP A 164 3.63 -27.61 11.61
N VAL A 165 2.37 -27.82 11.20
CA VAL A 165 1.27 -26.88 11.48
C VAL A 165 1.12 -26.64 12.98
N ALA A 166 1.19 -27.70 13.80
CA ALA A 166 1.17 -27.57 15.26
C ALA A 166 2.38 -26.79 15.80
N LYS A 167 3.58 -26.98 15.22
CA LYS A 167 4.77 -26.19 15.56
C LYS A 167 4.61 -24.72 15.19
N ILE A 168 4.14 -24.40 13.98
CA ILE A 168 3.84 -23.03 13.54
C ILE A 168 2.89 -22.36 14.54
N ARG A 169 1.79 -23.03 14.90
CA ARG A 169 0.83 -22.53 15.88
C ARG A 169 1.49 -22.24 17.24
N LYS A 170 2.38 -23.12 17.71
CA LYS A 170 3.12 -22.92 18.96
C LYS A 170 4.06 -21.72 18.87
N ILE A 171 4.80 -21.58 17.77
CA ILE A 171 5.70 -20.45 17.52
C ILE A 171 4.91 -19.13 17.49
N LEU A 172 3.79 -19.07 16.76
CA LEU A 172 2.94 -17.86 16.70
C LEU A 172 2.39 -17.44 18.07
N ARG A 173 2.08 -18.40 18.95
CA ARG A 173 1.50 -18.14 20.28
C ARG A 173 2.56 -17.87 21.35
N HIS A 174 3.83 -18.16 21.09
CA HIS A 174 4.89 -17.94 22.06
C HIS A 174 5.12 -16.43 22.28
N ARG A 175 5.13 -16.01 23.55
CA ARG A 175 5.30 -14.60 23.95
C ARG A 175 6.73 -14.24 24.39
N GLY A 176 7.65 -15.20 24.38
CA GLY A 176 9.01 -15.03 24.91
C GLY A 176 10.08 -14.64 23.90
N PHE A 177 9.71 -14.23 22.68
CA PHE A 177 10.67 -13.72 21.71
C PHE A 177 11.06 -12.28 22.04
N ASN A 178 12.35 -11.96 21.92
CA ASN A 178 12.84 -10.60 22.13
C ASN A 178 12.64 -9.75 20.86
N HIS A 179 12.72 -10.39 19.69
CA HIS A 179 12.59 -9.74 18.39
C HIS A 179 11.71 -10.56 17.43
N VAL A 180 10.94 -9.87 16.58
CA VAL A 180 10.09 -10.52 15.55
C VAL A 180 10.91 -11.33 14.55
N THR A 181 12.19 -10.98 14.36
CA THR A 181 13.12 -11.71 13.50
C THR A 181 13.45 -13.10 14.04
N GLU A 182 13.51 -13.29 15.36
CA GLU A 182 13.69 -14.62 15.98
C GLU A 182 12.47 -15.51 15.69
N GLN A 183 11.28 -14.94 15.81
CA GLN A 183 10.04 -15.65 15.49
C GLN A 183 9.97 -16.02 14.00
N ALA A 184 10.37 -15.10 13.11
CA ALA A 184 10.40 -15.31 11.67
C ALA A 184 11.39 -16.40 11.26
N ASP A 185 12.60 -16.41 11.83
CA ASP A 185 13.62 -17.46 11.59
C ASP A 185 13.10 -18.85 11.95
N LEU A 186 12.42 -19.00 13.10
CA LEU A 186 11.84 -20.28 13.49
C LEU A 186 10.72 -20.75 12.55
N LEU A 187 9.87 -19.83 12.08
CA LEU A 187 8.84 -20.16 11.09
C LEU A 187 9.48 -20.59 9.76
N LEU A 188 10.50 -19.85 9.32
CA LEU A 188 11.23 -20.14 8.08
C LEU A 188 11.83 -21.55 8.11
N ARG A 189 12.53 -21.92 9.20
CA ARG A 189 13.11 -23.27 9.36
C ARG A 189 12.08 -24.41 9.32
N VAL A 190 10.85 -24.15 9.78
CA VAL A 190 9.76 -25.15 9.72
C VAL A 190 9.27 -25.33 8.29
N ILE A 191 9.25 -24.27 7.49
CA ILE A 191 8.76 -24.26 6.10
C ILE A 191 9.83 -24.80 5.15
N GLU A 192 11.06 -24.30 5.23
CA GLU A 192 12.12 -24.56 4.23
C GLU A 192 12.55 -26.03 4.14
N LYS A 193 12.36 -26.83 5.18
CA LYS A 193 12.73 -28.25 5.17
C LYS A 193 11.86 -29.13 4.26
N HIS A 194 10.77 -28.60 3.72
CA HIS A 194 9.82 -29.34 2.88
C HIS A 194 9.96 -29.01 1.39
N GLU A 195 9.28 -29.74 0.51
CA GLU A 195 9.20 -29.41 -0.92
C GLU A 195 8.16 -28.31 -1.20
N THR A 196 8.09 -27.83 -2.44
CA THR A 196 7.27 -26.66 -2.82
C THR A 196 5.80 -26.82 -2.45
N ARG A 197 5.20 -28.00 -2.66
CA ARG A 197 3.77 -28.23 -2.41
C ARG A 197 3.44 -28.14 -0.92
N GLU A 198 4.19 -28.83 -0.07
CA GLU A 198 4.08 -28.78 1.39
C GLU A 198 4.36 -27.37 1.94
N ARG A 199 5.34 -26.65 1.38
CA ARG A 199 5.64 -25.26 1.74
C ARG A 199 4.43 -24.36 1.50
N VAL A 200 3.76 -24.51 0.36
CA VAL A 200 2.55 -23.74 0.02
C VAL A 200 1.41 -24.05 0.99
N VAL A 201 1.17 -25.32 1.31
CA VAL A 201 0.14 -25.71 2.31
C VAL A 201 0.47 -25.16 3.70
N LEU A 202 1.72 -25.25 4.15
CA LEU A 202 2.15 -24.68 5.44
C LEU A 202 1.98 -23.15 5.48
N LEU A 203 2.28 -22.46 4.38
CA LEU A 203 2.05 -21.02 4.25
C LEU A 203 0.55 -20.69 4.26
N ALA A 204 -0.30 -21.50 3.61
CA ALA A 204 -1.75 -21.34 3.66
C ALA A 204 -2.29 -21.46 5.10
N HIS A 205 -1.84 -22.44 5.87
CA HIS A 205 -2.16 -22.56 7.30
C HIS A 205 -1.65 -21.38 8.12
N LEU A 206 -0.44 -20.89 7.85
CA LEU A 206 0.12 -19.72 8.51
C LEU A 206 -0.73 -18.47 8.26
N ILE A 207 -1.14 -18.23 7.01
CA ILE A 207 -2.04 -17.13 6.64
C ILE A 207 -3.36 -17.23 7.40
N ALA A 208 -4.01 -18.40 7.40
CA ALA A 208 -5.26 -18.63 8.10
C ALA A 208 -5.15 -18.35 9.61
N LEU A 209 -4.05 -18.78 10.25
CA LEU A 209 -3.80 -18.53 11.67
C LEU A 209 -3.60 -17.04 11.99
N LEU A 210 -2.92 -16.30 11.13
CA LEU A 210 -2.69 -14.86 11.28
C LEU A 210 -3.99 -14.07 11.09
N GLN A 211 -4.80 -14.42 10.09
CA GLN A 211 -6.10 -13.81 9.82
C GLN A 211 -7.11 -14.07 10.95
N ALA A 212 -7.17 -15.30 11.49
CA ALA A 212 -8.01 -15.60 12.65
C ALA A 212 -7.61 -14.77 13.89
N SER A 213 -6.31 -14.47 14.03
CA SER A 213 -5.79 -13.70 15.15
C SER A 213 -6.03 -12.19 15.01
N SER A 214 -6.09 -11.65 13.79
CA SER A 214 -6.39 -10.24 13.55
C SER A 214 -7.87 -9.94 13.81
N LEU A 215 -8.78 -10.84 13.44
CA LEU A 215 -10.21 -10.74 13.73
C LEU A 215 -10.50 -10.68 15.23
N PHE A 216 -9.82 -11.49 16.05
CA PHE A 216 -9.99 -11.52 17.51
C PHE A 216 -9.44 -10.26 18.22
N ARG A 217 -8.60 -9.45 17.56
CA ARG A 217 -8.07 -8.19 18.12
C ARG A 217 -8.95 -6.98 17.78
N MET A 218 -9.92 -7.13 16.88
CA MET A 218 -10.82 -6.06 16.44
C MET A 218 -12.24 -6.18 17.04
N SER A 219 -12.52 -7.26 17.77
CA SER A 219 -13.73 -7.48 18.58
C SER A 219 -13.50 -7.16 20.05
#